data_AF-A0A258CNJ9-F1
#
_entry.id   AF-A0A258CNJ9-F1
#
_cell.length_a   1.000
_cell.length_b   1.000
_cell.length_c   1.000
_cell.angle_alpha   90.00
_cell.angle_beta   90.00
_cell.angle_gamma   90.00
#
_symmetry.space_group_name_H-M   'P 1'
#
loop_
_entity.id
_entity.type
_entity.pdbx_description
1 polymer ?
#
loop_
_entity_poly.entity_id
_entity_poly.type
_entity_poly.pdbx_seq_one_letter_code
_entity_poly.pdbx_strand_id
1 'polypeptide(L)'
;VLTVPSEAIIRTGRRDLVMLAQGGGRYQPAEISVGRQAGDRSEILAGLSAGDQVVASGQFLLDSEASLAGLEPRPLTSQAATGPTMEAAAPVMKPVPKGARSLLQAQGRVEEITADTITLSHGPVPAIGWPAMTMTFKLDPPSLARGLKAGDQAAFGFEQRPDGSAVRSLRRVEASR
;
A
#
# COMPACT_ATOMS: atom_id res chain seq x y z
N VAL A 1 4.49 -26.26 -6.23
CA VAL A 1 3.51 -25.48 -7.01
C VAL A 1 2.33 -25.15 -6.14
N LEU A 2 2.01 -23.86 -5.98
CA LEU A 2 0.82 -23.45 -5.24
C LEU A 2 -0.38 -23.63 -6.15
N THR A 3 -1.43 -24.27 -5.64
CA THR A 3 -2.69 -24.41 -6.37
C THR A 3 -3.82 -23.89 -5.50
N VAL A 4 -4.75 -23.18 -6.12
CA VAL A 4 -5.96 -22.69 -5.48
C VAL A 4 -7.19 -23.23 -6.23
N PRO A 5 -8.35 -23.36 -5.59
CA PRO A 5 -9.60 -23.63 -6.30
C PRO A 5 -9.84 -22.56 -7.37
N SER A 6 -10.21 -22.98 -8.58
CA SER A 6 -10.46 -22.04 -9.69
C SER A 6 -11.62 -21.08 -9.39
N GLU A 7 -12.56 -21.47 -8.54
CA GLU A 7 -13.67 -20.65 -8.05
C GLU A 7 -13.25 -19.53 -7.07
N ALA A 8 -12.04 -19.63 -6.49
CA ALA A 8 -11.49 -18.58 -5.64
C ALA A 8 -10.93 -17.38 -6.43
N ILE A 9 -10.78 -17.54 -7.75
CA ILE A 9 -10.17 -16.56 -8.63
C ILE A 9 -11.24 -15.62 -9.15
N ILE A 10 -11.11 -14.34 -8.80
CA ILE A 10 -11.93 -13.25 -9.29
C ILE A 10 -11.25 -12.68 -10.53
N ARG A 11 -11.83 -12.98 -11.70
CA ARG A 11 -11.36 -12.44 -12.99
C ARG A 11 -12.10 -11.15 -13.29
N THR A 12 -11.38 -10.03 -13.26
CA THR A 12 -11.94 -8.70 -13.59
C THR A 12 -11.81 -8.37 -15.09
N GLY A 13 -11.46 -9.36 -15.92
CA GLY A 13 -11.17 -9.22 -17.35
C GLY A 13 -9.81 -8.60 -17.67
N ARG A 14 -9.27 -7.74 -16.79
CA ARG A 14 -7.92 -7.16 -16.94
C ARG A 14 -6.89 -7.76 -15.98
N ARG A 15 -7.33 -8.32 -14.85
CA ARG A 15 -6.50 -8.87 -13.79
C ARG A 15 -7.20 -10.04 -13.09
N ASP A 16 -6.39 -10.95 -12.57
CA ASP A 16 -6.83 -12.06 -11.74
C ASP A 16 -6.51 -11.76 -10.27
N LEU A 17 -7.52 -11.91 -9.42
CA LEU A 17 -7.46 -11.57 -8.00
C LEU A 17 -7.94 -12.75 -7.16
N VAL A 18 -7.46 -12.84 -5.93
CA VAL A 18 -7.99 -13.75 -4.89
C VAL A 18 -8.18 -13.01 -3.58
N MET A 19 -9.10 -13.48 -2.75
CA MET A 19 -9.30 -12.93 -1.40
C MET A 19 -8.52 -13.76 -0.39
N LEU A 20 -7.50 -13.15 0.22
CA LEU A 20 -6.74 -13.71 1.33
C LEU A 20 -7.50 -13.54 2.65
N ALA A 21 -7.67 -14.62 3.41
CA ALA A 21 -8.20 -14.57 4.77
C ALA A 21 -7.05 -14.34 5.77
N GLN A 22 -7.03 -13.18 6.42
CA GLN A 22 -6.00 -12.84 7.43
C GLN A 22 -6.38 -13.26 8.86
N GLY A 23 -7.47 -14.01 9.01
CA GLY A 23 -8.05 -14.34 10.31
C GLY A 23 -8.86 -13.19 10.93
N GLY A 24 -9.71 -13.52 11.89
CA GLY A 24 -10.57 -12.53 12.56
C GLY A 24 -11.61 -11.86 11.66
N GLY A 25 -12.06 -12.54 10.59
CA GLY A 25 -13.07 -12.04 9.66
C GLY A 25 -12.57 -10.97 8.68
N ARG A 26 -11.25 -10.74 8.58
CA ARG A 26 -10.66 -9.78 7.64
C ARG A 26 -10.21 -10.47 6.36
N TYR A 27 -10.54 -9.84 5.23
CA TYR A 27 -10.18 -10.29 3.90
C TYR A 27 -9.37 -9.22 3.17
N GLN A 28 -8.34 -9.62 2.44
CA GLN A 28 -7.51 -8.74 1.64
C GLN A 28 -7.43 -9.25 0.19
N PRO A 29 -7.75 -8.43 -0.82
CA PRO A 29 -7.52 -8.81 -2.20
C PRO A 29 -6.03 -8.86 -2.51
N ALA A 30 -5.61 -9.93 -3.18
CA ALA A 30 -4.26 -10.12 -3.69
C ALA A 30 -4.33 -10.40 -5.20
N GLU A 31 -3.53 -9.67 -5.98
CA GLU A 31 -3.35 -9.98 -7.40
C GLU A 31 -2.43 -11.17 -7.56
N ILE A 32 -2.84 -12.05 -8.46
CA ILE A 32 -2.18 -13.31 -8.71
C ILE A 32 -1.90 -13.47 -10.20
N SER A 33 -0.82 -14.19 -10.49
CA SER A 33 -0.58 -14.70 -11.84
C SER A 33 -0.97 -16.16 -11.88
N VAL A 34 -2.02 -16.46 -12.63
CA VAL A 34 -2.49 -17.83 -12.84
C VAL A 34 -1.68 -18.48 -13.96
N GLY A 35 -1.18 -19.68 -13.70
CA GLY A 35 -0.50 -20.52 -14.67
C GLY A 35 -1.46 -21.52 -15.31
N ARG A 36 -1.08 -22.80 -15.30
CA ARG A 36 -1.91 -23.84 -15.89
C ARG A 36 -3.12 -24.12 -14.98
N GLN A 37 -4.29 -24.16 -15.60
CA GLN A 37 -5.50 -24.63 -14.95
C GLN A 37 -5.65 -26.13 -15.19
N ALA A 38 -5.91 -26.90 -14.12
CA ALA A 38 -6.13 -28.33 -14.17
C ALA A 38 -7.41 -28.66 -13.40
N GLY A 39 -8.50 -28.90 -14.14
CA GLY A 39 -9.82 -29.21 -13.56
C GLY A 39 -10.36 -28.06 -12.70
N ASP A 40 -10.66 -28.37 -11.45
CA ASP A 40 -11.20 -27.47 -10.42
C ASP A 40 -10.12 -26.62 -9.74
N ARG A 41 -8.84 -26.81 -10.07
CA ARG A 41 -7.72 -26.09 -9.46
C ARG A 41 -6.90 -25.31 -10.49
N SER A 42 -6.40 -24.17 -10.06
CA SER A 42 -5.55 -23.28 -10.84
C SER A 42 -4.18 -23.16 -10.18
N GLU A 43 -3.13 -23.34 -10.98
CA GLU A 43 -1.75 -23.12 -10.57
C GLU A 43 -1.49 -21.62 -10.39
N ILE A 44 -0.87 -21.24 -9.28
CA ILE A 44 -0.47 -19.85 -9.02
C ILE A 44 1.03 -19.73 -9.20
N LEU A 45 1.42 -18.91 -10.18
CA LEU A 45 2.82 -18.63 -10.53
C LEU A 45 3.39 -17.52 -9.65
N ALA A 46 2.57 -16.55 -9.26
CA ALA A 46 2.97 -15.41 -8.44
C ALA A 46 1.79 -14.81 -7.68
N GLY A 47 2.07 -14.10 -6.57
CA GLY A 47 1.07 -13.36 -5.79
C GLY A 47 0.60 -14.04 -4.51
N LEU A 48 0.97 -15.31 -4.29
CA LEU A 48 0.67 -16.07 -3.08
C LEU A 48 1.91 -16.73 -2.50
N SER A 49 1.95 -16.85 -1.18
CA SER A 49 2.97 -17.57 -0.42
C SER A 49 2.41 -18.85 0.19
N ALA A 50 3.29 -19.82 0.43
CA ALA A 50 2.89 -21.06 1.08
C ALA A 50 2.39 -20.76 2.51
N GLY A 51 1.14 -21.13 2.81
CA GLY A 51 0.48 -20.83 4.08
C GLY A 51 -0.66 -19.81 3.98
N ASP A 52 -0.75 -19.07 2.87
CA ASP A 52 -1.84 -18.14 2.62
C ASP A 52 -3.19 -18.87 2.47
N GLN A 53 -4.19 -18.44 3.25
CA GLN A 53 -5.54 -18.97 3.18
C GLN A 53 -6.35 -18.16 2.17
N VAL A 54 -6.86 -18.82 1.14
CA VAL A 54 -7.66 -18.20 0.08
C VAL A 54 -9.11 -18.62 0.24
N VAL A 55 -10.03 -17.66 0.12
CA VAL A 55 -11.47 -17.92 0.18
C VAL A 55 -11.95 -18.43 -1.19
N ALA A 56 -12.49 -19.66 -1.22
CA ALA A 56 -13.25 -20.19 -2.35
C ALA A 56 -14.65 -19.54 -2.36
N SER A 57 -15.01 -18.84 -3.45
CA SER A 57 -16.15 -17.92 -3.49
C SER A 57 -17.53 -18.58 -3.26
N GLY A 58 -18.52 -17.79 -2.82
CA GLY A 58 -19.94 -18.20 -2.96
C GLY A 58 -21.01 -17.32 -2.30
N GLN A 59 -20.70 -16.51 -1.28
CA GLN A 59 -21.73 -15.76 -0.53
C GLN A 59 -21.45 -14.26 -0.34
N PHE A 60 -20.30 -13.75 -0.79
CA PHE A 60 -19.97 -12.31 -0.68
C PHE A 60 -20.55 -11.47 -1.83
N LEU A 61 -20.85 -12.08 -2.99
CA LEU A 61 -21.37 -11.37 -4.16
C LEU A 61 -22.83 -10.89 -4.00
N LEU A 62 -23.57 -11.38 -3.00
CA LEU A 62 -24.97 -10.98 -2.79
C LEU A 62 -25.13 -9.59 -2.14
N ASP A 63 -24.06 -9.01 -1.58
CA ASP A 63 -24.17 -7.76 -0.79
C ASP A 63 -23.10 -6.72 -1.15
N SER A 64 -22.38 -6.86 -2.27
CA SER A 64 -21.17 -6.05 -2.50
C SER A 64 -20.90 -5.65 -3.96
N GLU A 65 -21.95 -5.37 -4.75
CA GLU A 65 -21.82 -4.64 -6.02
C GLU A 65 -21.16 -3.24 -5.86
N ALA A 66 -20.88 -2.78 -4.64
CA ALA A 66 -20.24 -1.49 -4.37
C ALA A 66 -18.72 -1.56 -4.04
N SER A 67 -18.11 -2.73 -3.80
CA SER A 67 -16.75 -2.81 -3.21
C SER A 67 -15.62 -3.12 -4.18
N LEU A 68 -15.91 -3.46 -5.44
CA LEU A 68 -14.88 -3.84 -6.44
C LEU A 68 -14.20 -2.63 -7.12
N ALA A 69 -14.67 -1.40 -6.88
CA ALA A 69 -14.18 -0.21 -7.60
C ALA A 69 -12.94 0.47 -6.97
N GLY A 70 -12.44 0.00 -5.82
CA GLY A 70 -11.51 0.81 -5.02
C GLY A 70 -10.35 0.08 -4.34
N LEU A 71 -10.11 -1.20 -4.61
CA LEU A 71 -9.02 -1.93 -3.97
C LEU A 71 -7.87 -2.12 -4.94
N GLU A 72 -6.79 -1.35 -4.73
CA GLU A 72 -5.55 -1.52 -5.49
C GLU A 72 -4.84 -2.81 -5.07
N PRO A 73 -4.62 -3.75 -6.01
CA PRO A 73 -3.87 -4.94 -5.71
C PRO A 73 -2.38 -4.64 -5.54
N ARG A 74 -1.72 -5.40 -4.67
CA ARG A 74 -0.26 -5.37 -4.48
C ARG A 74 0.43 -5.78 -5.79
N PRO A 75 1.30 -4.94 -6.37
CA PRO A 75 1.98 -5.27 -7.62
C PRO A 75 3.06 -6.34 -7.42
N LEU A 76 3.22 -7.18 -8.43
CA LEU A 76 4.27 -8.19 -8.54
C LEU A 76 5.58 -7.50 -8.93
N THR A 77 6.46 -7.22 -7.96
CA THR A 77 7.82 -6.77 -8.29
C THR A 77 8.69 -7.97 -8.65
N SER A 78 8.95 -8.16 -9.94
CA SER A 78 10.15 -8.85 -10.42
C SER A 78 11.09 -7.79 -11.00
N GLN A 79 12.32 -7.76 -10.48
CA GLN A 79 13.35 -6.80 -10.81
C GLN A 79 14.08 -7.24 -12.10
N ALA A 80 14.14 -6.37 -13.12
CA ALA A 80 15.20 -6.37 -14.14
C ALA A 80 15.27 -5.00 -14.84
N ALA A 81 16.49 -4.50 -15.01
CA ALA A 81 16.90 -3.23 -15.64
C ALA A 81 16.29 -3.01 -17.04
N THR A 82 16.10 -1.79 -17.56
CA THR A 82 17.13 -0.84 -18.06
C THR A 82 16.44 0.50 -18.41
N GLY A 83 17.12 1.64 -18.30
CA GLY A 83 16.56 3.01 -18.52
C GLY A 83 16.29 3.39 -20.00
N PRO A 84 16.27 4.70 -20.33
CA PRO A 84 15.10 5.59 -20.20
C PRO A 84 14.65 6.18 -21.55
N THR A 85 13.37 6.55 -21.69
CA THR A 85 12.94 7.53 -22.70
C THR A 85 11.82 8.40 -22.14
N MET A 86 12.02 9.71 -22.25
CA MET A 86 11.02 10.75 -21.99
C MET A 86 9.86 10.60 -22.99
N GLU A 87 8.61 10.72 -22.54
CA GLU A 87 7.67 11.66 -23.17
C GLU A 87 6.50 11.97 -22.24
N ALA A 88 6.15 13.26 -22.22
CA ALA A 88 5.17 13.87 -21.35
C ALA A 88 3.73 13.56 -21.81
N ALA A 89 2.85 13.32 -20.84
CA ALA A 89 1.44 13.68 -20.97
C ALA A 89 0.86 13.95 -19.57
N ALA A 90 0.22 15.12 -19.44
CA ALA A 90 -0.27 15.74 -18.22
C ALA A 90 -1.11 14.81 -17.31
N PRO A 91 -1.08 14.98 -15.97
CA PRO A 91 -1.95 14.21 -15.10
C PRO A 91 -3.37 14.78 -15.15
N VAL A 92 -4.28 14.00 -15.76
CA VAL A 92 -5.71 14.13 -15.56
C VAL A 92 -6.01 13.85 -14.09
N MET A 93 -6.49 14.87 -13.39
CA MET A 93 -7.06 14.77 -12.04
C MET A 93 -8.11 13.66 -12.03
N LYS A 94 -7.84 12.55 -11.31
CA LYS A 94 -8.85 11.57 -10.96
C LYS A 94 -9.54 12.00 -9.65
N PRO A 95 -10.87 11.89 -9.53
CA PRO A 95 -11.59 12.32 -8.34
C PRO A 95 -11.23 11.41 -7.16
N VAL A 96 -10.84 12.00 -6.03
CA VAL A 96 -10.60 11.29 -4.78
C VAL A 96 -11.96 10.84 -4.21
N PRO A 97 -12.18 9.53 -3.95
CA PRO A 97 -13.36 9.09 -3.23
C PRO A 97 -13.29 9.59 -1.77
N LYS A 98 -14.31 10.36 -1.34
CA LYS A 98 -14.52 10.76 0.04
C LYS A 98 -14.73 9.52 0.92
N GLY A 99 -13.75 9.16 1.75
CA GLY A 99 -13.97 8.22 2.86
C GLY A 99 -12.79 7.37 3.29
N ALA A 100 -11.81 7.11 2.41
CA ALA A 100 -10.56 6.48 2.79
C ALA A 100 -9.54 7.58 3.14
N ARG A 101 -9.11 7.68 4.40
CA ARG A 101 -7.93 8.47 4.75
C ARG A 101 -6.72 7.80 4.11
N SER A 102 -6.36 8.25 2.91
CA SER A 102 -5.17 7.75 2.20
C SER A 102 -3.94 8.11 3.00
N LEU A 103 -3.36 7.12 3.67
CA LEU A 103 -2.12 7.26 4.40
C LEU A 103 -0.97 7.41 3.40
N LEU A 104 -0.47 8.63 3.24
CA LEU A 104 0.64 8.97 2.36
C LEU A 104 1.95 8.55 3.00
N GLN A 105 2.82 7.91 2.23
CA GLN A 105 4.12 7.45 2.68
C GLN A 105 5.21 8.42 2.23
N ALA A 106 6.13 8.75 3.13
CA ALA A 106 7.34 9.48 2.83
C ALA A 106 8.51 8.95 3.65
N GLN A 107 9.73 9.32 3.25
CA GLN A 107 10.94 9.03 4.00
C GLN A 107 11.74 10.31 4.15
N GLY A 108 12.42 10.44 5.28
CA GLY A 108 13.16 11.65 5.58
C GLY A 108 14.08 11.53 6.78
N ARG A 109 14.85 12.58 7.00
CA ARG A 109 15.63 12.79 8.21
C ARG A 109 14.77 13.49 9.25
N VAL A 110 14.85 13.03 10.49
CA VAL A 110 14.32 13.75 11.65
C VAL A 110 15.21 14.95 11.93
N GLU A 111 14.67 16.16 11.85
CA GLU A 111 15.38 17.38 12.22
C GLU A 111 15.12 17.74 13.69
N GLU A 112 13.88 17.61 14.15
CA GLU A 112 13.47 17.94 15.52
C GLU A 112 12.26 17.10 15.95
N ILE A 113 12.18 16.76 17.25
CA ILE A 113 11.01 16.10 17.86
C ILE A 113 10.61 16.92 19.09
N THR A 114 9.33 17.29 19.18
CA THR A 114 8.73 17.92 20.36
C THR A 114 7.76 16.94 21.05
N ALA A 115 6.94 17.44 21.99
CA ALA A 115 5.97 16.60 22.71
C ALA A 115 4.89 16.00 21.79
N ASP A 116 4.42 16.73 20.78
CA ASP A 116 3.30 16.34 19.91
C ASP A 116 3.56 16.56 18.41
N THR A 117 4.73 17.09 18.05
CA THR A 117 5.12 17.32 16.65
C THR A 117 6.50 16.77 16.33
N ILE A 118 6.73 16.53 15.05
CA ILE A 118 8.02 16.11 14.50
C ILE A 118 8.33 16.93 13.24
N THR A 119 9.51 17.51 13.18
CA THR A 119 10.02 18.21 11.99
C THR A 119 10.89 17.24 11.20
N LEU A 120 10.51 16.99 9.95
CA LEU A 120 11.15 16.02 9.06
C LEU A 120 11.60 16.72 7.78
N SER A 121 12.88 16.57 7.43
CA SER A 121 13.36 16.84 6.08
C SER A 121 13.07 15.60 5.24
N HIS A 122 11.99 15.66 4.47
CA HIS A 122 11.50 14.52 3.71
C HIS A 122 11.87 14.64 2.23
N GLY A 123 12.04 13.49 1.58
CA GLY A 123 12.18 13.40 0.13
C GLY A 123 10.87 13.71 -0.59
N PRO A 124 10.87 13.70 -1.93
CA PRO A 124 9.65 13.97 -2.69
C PRO A 124 8.55 12.96 -2.35
N VAL A 125 7.30 13.42 -2.37
CA VAL A 125 6.10 12.60 -2.22
C VAL A 125 5.30 12.67 -3.53
N PRO A 126 5.61 11.81 -4.52
CA PRO A 126 5.01 11.90 -5.85
C PRO A 126 3.49 11.76 -5.84
N ALA A 127 2.94 11.02 -4.88
CA ALA A 127 1.51 10.80 -4.72
C ALA A 127 0.69 12.10 -4.59
N ILE A 128 1.33 13.18 -4.13
CA ILE A 128 0.70 14.52 -3.96
C ILE A 128 1.53 15.65 -4.59
N GLY A 129 2.55 15.31 -5.38
CA GLY A 129 3.40 16.30 -6.06
C GLY A 129 4.26 17.16 -5.13
N TRP A 130 4.49 16.74 -3.88
CA TRP A 130 5.37 17.48 -2.97
C TRP A 130 6.84 17.25 -3.31
N PRO A 131 7.66 18.32 -3.44
CA PRO A 131 9.10 18.19 -3.60
C PRO A 131 9.75 17.74 -2.28
N ALA A 132 11.06 17.48 -2.32
CA ALA A 132 11.82 17.34 -1.09
C ALA A 132 11.81 18.67 -0.33
N MET A 133 11.41 18.64 0.94
CA MET A 133 11.31 19.83 1.79
C MET A 133 11.32 19.45 3.27
N THR A 134 11.49 20.44 4.13
CA THR A 134 11.41 20.28 5.59
C THR A 134 10.08 20.79 6.08
N MET A 135 9.31 19.93 6.76
CA MET A 135 8.00 20.26 7.29
C MET A 135 7.79 19.69 8.70
N THR A 136 6.97 20.39 9.47
CA THR A 136 6.50 19.94 10.78
C THR A 136 5.18 19.19 10.64
N PHE A 137 5.13 17.99 11.19
CA PHE A 137 3.96 17.13 11.19
C PHE A 137 3.49 16.88 12.62
N LYS A 138 2.18 16.79 12.81
CA LYS A 138 1.61 16.40 14.11
C LYS A 138 1.72 14.89 14.31
N LEU A 139 2.11 14.45 15.49
CA LEU A 139 2.17 13.03 15.84
C LEU A 139 0.81 12.57 16.38
N ASP A 140 0.25 11.50 15.81
CA ASP A 140 -1.04 10.97 16.24
C ASP A 140 -1.05 9.42 16.18
N PRO A 141 -0.64 8.73 17.26
CA PRO A 141 -0.36 9.26 18.60
C PRO A 141 1.06 9.83 18.81
N PRO A 142 1.29 10.71 19.82
CA PRO A 142 2.63 11.23 20.19
C PRO A 142 3.68 10.16 20.49
N SER A 143 3.25 8.98 20.94
CA SER A 143 4.14 7.84 21.24
C SER A 143 4.87 7.28 20.01
N LEU A 144 4.49 7.67 18.80
CA LEU A 144 5.15 7.26 17.56
C LEU A 144 6.62 7.69 17.47
N ALA A 145 7.00 8.81 18.09
CA ALA A 145 8.38 9.31 18.07
C ALA A 145 9.29 8.62 19.10
N ARG A 146 8.78 7.67 19.89
CA ARG A 146 9.56 7.00 20.93
C ARG A 146 10.74 6.23 20.32
N GLY A 147 11.95 6.54 20.79
CA GLY A 147 13.17 5.89 20.33
C GLY A 147 13.79 6.47 19.05
N LEU A 148 13.20 7.54 18.51
CA LEU A 148 13.80 8.36 17.47
C LEU A 148 14.45 9.60 18.09
N LYS A 149 15.49 10.09 17.42
CA LYS A 149 16.17 11.36 17.77
C LYS A 149 16.46 12.16 16.50
N ALA A 150 16.76 13.45 16.67
CA ALA A 150 17.28 14.28 15.60
C ALA A 150 18.49 13.61 14.91
N GLY A 151 18.52 13.65 13.58
CA GLY A 151 19.49 13.00 12.71
C GLY A 151 19.11 11.59 12.24
N ASP A 152 18.14 10.92 12.87
CA ASP A 152 17.71 9.59 12.43
C ASP A 152 17.01 9.65 11.07
N GLN A 153 17.22 8.61 10.24
CA GLN A 153 16.38 8.37 9.07
C GLN A 153 15.10 7.67 9.51
N ALA A 154 13.96 8.14 9.00
CA ALA A 154 12.66 7.58 9.30
C ALA A 154 11.79 7.51 8.05
N ALA A 155 11.06 6.42 7.93
CA ALA A 155 9.93 6.29 7.02
C ALA A 155 8.67 6.56 7.83
N PHE A 156 7.78 7.37 7.28
CA PHE A 156 6.58 7.80 7.97
C PHE A 156 5.37 7.80 7.04
N GLY A 157 4.24 7.39 7.60
CA GLY A 157 2.94 7.51 6.98
C GLY A 157 2.17 8.65 7.62
N PHE A 158 1.65 9.58 6.82
CA PHE A 158 0.86 10.71 7.28
C PHE A 158 -0.45 10.84 6.52
N GLU A 159 -1.45 11.40 7.18
CA GLU A 159 -2.74 11.75 6.59
C GLU A 159 -2.80 13.28 6.43
N GLN A 160 -3.28 13.75 5.29
CA GLN A 160 -3.69 15.14 5.16
C GLN A 160 -5.04 15.34 5.84
N ARG A 161 -5.13 16.32 6.71
CA ARG A 161 -6.36 16.77 7.36
C ARG A 161 -6.60 18.25 7.09
N PRO A 162 -7.84 18.74 7.28
CA PRO A 162 -8.12 20.17 7.19
C PRO A 162 -7.28 21.02 8.14
N ASP A 163 -6.90 20.47 9.31
CA ASP A 163 -6.10 21.12 10.36
C ASP A 163 -4.58 20.92 10.19
N GLY A 164 -4.13 20.23 9.14
CA GLY A 164 -2.71 19.99 8.86
C GLY A 164 -2.38 18.53 8.57
N SER A 165 -1.09 18.21 8.49
CA SER A 165 -0.63 16.83 8.24
C SER A 165 -0.36 16.10 9.56
N ALA A 166 -0.89 14.89 9.70
CA ALA A 166 -0.75 14.08 10.90
C ALA A 166 -0.10 12.74 10.61
N VAL A 167 1.03 12.47 11.24
CA VAL A 167 1.74 11.19 11.19
C VAL A 167 0.95 10.14 11.94
N ARG A 168 0.64 9.03 11.26
CA ARG A 168 -0.04 7.85 11.83
C ARG A 168 0.88 6.66 11.99
N SER A 169 2.01 6.66 11.29
CA SER A 169 3.02 5.61 11.40
C SER A 169 4.40 6.23 11.24
N LEU A 170 5.35 5.79 12.06
CA LEU A 170 6.71 6.30 12.04
C LEU A 170 7.63 5.13 12.38
N ARG A 171 8.60 4.85 11.51
CA ARG A 171 9.58 3.79 11.69
C ARG A 171 10.98 4.32 11.39
N ARG A 172 11.93 4.02 12.26
CA ARG A 172 13.35 4.28 11.96
C ARG A 172 13.77 3.40 10.79
N VAL A 173 14.47 3.99 9.83
CA VAL A 173 15.11 3.26 8.72
C VAL A 173 16.60 3.34 8.98
N GLU A 174 17.27 2.20 8.96
CA GLU A 174 18.73 2.21 9.03
C GLU A 174 19.25 2.69 7.67
N ALA A 175 20.14 3.68 7.67
CA ALA A 175 20.86 4.03 6.46
C ALA A 175 21.72 2.81 6.08
N SER A 176 21.33 2.12 5.01
CA SER A 176 22.13 1.02 4.45
C SER A 176 23.54 1.54 4.21
N ARG A 177 24.51 0.98 4.93
CA ARG A 177 25.91 1.38 4.93
C ARG A 177 26.64 0.86 3.70
#